data_AF-A0A0K1JES0-F1
#
_entry.id   AF-A0A0K1JES0-F1
#
_cell.length_a   1.000
_cell.length_b   1.000
_cell.length_c   1.000
_cell.angle_alpha   90.00
_cell.angle_beta   90.00
_cell.angle_gamma   90.00
#
_symmetry.space_group_name_H-M   'P 1'
#
loop_
_entity.id
_entity.type
_entity.pdbx_description
1 polymer ?
#
loop_
_entity_poly.entity_id
_entity_poly.type
_entity_poly.pdbx_seq_one_letter_code
_entity_poly.pdbx_strand_id
1 'polypeptide(L)' 'MIARTDFRVKGTRLLIEFDGLKKYRAAEGQDVLEKEKLREDDCRRLRWDFERFIWANLDSPALIHRRLTEGVQRCAEAA' A
#
# COMPACT_ATOMS: atom_id res chain seq x y z
N MET A 1 7.76 -13.43 -5.36
CA MET A 1 6.34 -13.54 -4.96
C MET A 1 5.84 -12.13 -4.73
N ILE A 2 4.95 -11.63 -5.60
CA ILE A 2 4.40 -10.27 -5.54
C ILE A 2 3.63 -10.13 -4.21
N ALA A 3 3.82 -9.03 -3.49
CA ALA A 3 3.26 -8.82 -2.16
C ALA A 3 1.74 -9.10 -2.12
N ARG A 4 1.28 -9.78 -1.06
CA ARG A 4 -0.16 -9.96 -0.80
C ARG A 4 -0.69 -8.63 -0.26
N THR A 5 -1.16 -7.76 -1.14
CA THR A 5 -1.91 -6.56 -0.75
C THR A 5 -3.32 -6.97 -0.34
N ASP A 6 -3.93 -6.22 0.59
CA ASP A 6 -5.26 -6.56 1.09
C ASP A 6 -6.33 -6.29 0.03
N PHE A 7 -6.19 -5.17 -0.71
CA PHE A 7 -7.12 -4.82 -1.77
C PHE A 7 -6.41 -4.18 -2.97
N ARG A 8 -7.14 -4.17 -4.10
CA ARG A 8 -6.83 -3.42 -5.31
C ARG A 8 -8.09 -2.71 -5.79
N VAL A 9 -7.97 -1.44 -6.15
CA VAL A 9 -9.05 -0.73 -6.85
C VAL A 9 -9.13 -1.24 -8.29
N LYS A 10 -10.28 -1.83 -8.64
CA LYS A 10 -10.48 -2.40 -9.98
C LYS A 10 -10.33 -1.31 -11.05
N GLY A 11 -9.69 -1.65 -12.15
CA GLY A 11 -9.46 -0.71 -13.25
C GLY A 11 -8.31 0.27 -13.04
N THR A 12 -7.66 0.29 -11.87
CA THR A 12 -6.51 1.17 -11.62
C THR A 12 -5.28 0.38 -11.20
N ARG A 13 -4.15 1.10 -11.11
CA ARG A 13 -2.90 0.64 -10.49
C ARG A 13 -2.80 1.04 -9.01
N LEU A 14 -3.93 1.24 -8.34
CA LEU A 14 -3.97 1.56 -6.92
C LEU A 14 -4.16 0.31 -6.07
N LEU A 15 -3.21 0.07 -5.18
CA LEU A 15 -3.24 -0.98 -4.17
C LEU A 15 -3.54 -0.37 -2.80
N ILE A 16 -4.28 -1.11 -1.98
CA ILE A 16 -4.65 -0.66 -0.64
C ILE A 16 -4.18 -1.70 0.37
N GLU A 17 -3.56 -1.21 1.44
CA GLU A 17 -3.12 -2.02 2.57
C GLU A 17 -3.79 -1.54 3.86
N PHE A 18 -4.23 -2.50 4.66
CA PHE A 18 -4.86 -2.26 5.96
C PHE A 18 -4.00 -2.88 7.07
N ASP A 19 -3.35 -1.99 7.83
CA ASP A 19 -2.37 -2.20 8.90
C ASP A 19 -1.12 -3.05 8.56
N GLY A 20 -0.02 -2.34 8.31
CA GLY A 20 1.34 -2.87 8.17
C GLY A 20 2.31 -2.42 9.27
N LEU A 21 1.89 -2.33 10.54
CA LEU A 21 2.77 -2.03 11.68
C LEU A 21 2.99 -3.21 12.65
N LYS A 22 2.23 -4.31 12.54
CA LYS A 22 2.33 -5.45 13.47
C LYS A 22 3.09 -6.69 12.96
N LYS A 23 3.56 -6.75 11.72
CA LYS A 23 4.36 -7.89 11.25
C LYS A 23 5.85 -7.85 11.65
N TYR A 24 6.33 -6.78 12.28
CA TYR A 24 7.75 -6.63 12.66
C TYR A 24 8.06 -6.77 14.16
N ARG A 25 7.11 -7.25 14.98
CA ARG A 25 7.39 -7.51 16.41
C ARG A 25 7.65 -8.98 16.76
N ALA A 26 7.53 -9.91 15.82
CA ALA A 26 7.88 -11.30 16.03
C ALA A 26 9.06 -11.68 15.12
N ALA A 27 10.25 -11.66 15.72
CA ALA A 27 11.47 -12.41 15.36
C ALA A 27 11.73 -12.68 13.87
N GLU A 28 12.55 -11.84 13.22
CA GLU A 28 13.54 -12.17 12.16
C GLU A 28 14.02 -10.87 11.49
N GLY A 29 15.07 -10.27 12.05
CA GLY A 29 15.40 -8.84 11.87
C GLY A 29 16.23 -8.44 10.66
N GLN A 30 16.65 -9.33 9.75
CA GLN A 30 17.49 -8.98 8.60
C GLN A 30 16.85 -9.33 7.24
N ASP A 31 16.28 -10.53 7.11
CA ASP A 31 15.61 -10.98 5.87
C ASP A 31 14.39 -10.13 5.47
N VAL A 32 13.73 -9.53 6.45
CA VAL A 32 12.52 -8.75 6.21
C VAL A 32 12.86 -7.34 5.70
N LEU A 33 14.00 -6.78 6.10
CA LEU A 33 14.51 -5.49 5.60
C LEU A 33 14.95 -5.58 4.12
N GLU A 34 15.60 -6.67 3.72
CA GLU A 34 15.97 -6.90 2.31
C GLU A 34 14.74 -7.09 1.42
N LYS A 35 13.74 -7.83 1.91
CA LYS A 35 12.45 -8.00 1.22
C LYS A 35 11.65 -6.71 1.14
N GLU A 36 11.74 -5.81 2.12
CA GLU A 36 11.10 -4.49 2.09
C GLU A 36 11.77 -3.55 1.07
N LYS A 37 13.10 -3.62 0.94
CA LYS A 37 13.87 -2.81 -0.01
C LYS A 37 13.66 -3.23 -1.47
N LEU A 38 13.62 -4.54 -1.73
CA LEU A 38 13.23 -5.07 -3.05
C LEU A 38 11.76 -4.79 -3.39
N ARG A 39 10.90 -4.65 -2.37
CA ARG A 39 9.48 -4.28 -2.50
C ARG A 39 9.32 -2.89 -3.10
N GLU A 40 10.06 -1.93 -2.56
CA GLU A 40 9.98 -0.53 -2.96
C GLU A 40 10.49 -0.34 -4.40
N ASP A 41 11.57 -1.05 -4.76
CA ASP A 41 12.14 -1.02 -6.11
C ASP A 41 11.23 -1.66 -7.16
N ASP A 42 10.61 -2.81 -6.89
CA ASP A 42 9.68 -3.44 -7.85
C ASP A 42 8.36 -2.65 -7.99
N CYS A 43 7.86 -2.04 -6.92
CA CYS A 43 6.66 -1.20 -6.98
C CYS A 43 6.90 0.11 -7.74
N ARG A 44 8.07 0.76 -7.52
CA ARG A 44 8.51 1.93 -8.34
C ARG A 44 8.67 1.54 -9.80
N ARG A 45 9.24 0.37 -10.09
CA ARG A 45 9.46 -0.11 -11.47
C ARG A 45 8.17 -0.47 -12.20
N LEU A 46 7.14 -0.90 -11.48
CA LEU A 46 5.84 -1.30 -12.05
C LEU A 46 4.77 -0.19 -12.04
N ARG A 47 5.09 1.02 -11.53
CA ARG A 47 4.19 2.18 -11.44
C ARG A 47 2.86 1.86 -10.75
N TRP A 48 2.90 1.08 -9.66
CA TRP A 48 1.74 0.91 -8.78
C TRP A 48 1.78 1.96 -7.68
N ASP A 49 0.62 2.55 -7.40
CA ASP A 49 0.42 3.46 -6.26
C ASP A 49 -0.16 2.68 -5.08
N PHE A 50 0.07 3.17 -3.86
CA PHE A 50 -0.31 2.51 -2.62
C PHE A 50 -0.95 3.49 -1.64
N GLU A 51 -2.11 3.10 -1.10
CA GLU A 51 -2.70 3.76 0.07
C GLU A 51 -2.71 2.81 1.26
N ARG A 52 -2.04 3.22 2.35
CA ARG A 52 -2.05 2.47 3.60
C ARG A 52 -2.97 3.13 4.63
N PHE A 53 -3.83 2.31 5.23
CA PHE A 53 -4.70 2.70 6.33
C PHE A 53 -4.36 1.89 7.57
N ILE A 54 -4.51 2.53 8.72
CA ILE A 54 -4.41 1.91 10.05
C ILE A 54 -5.77 2.02 10.75
N TRP A 55 -5.90 1.35 11.90
CA TRP A 55 -7.10 1.40 12.73
C TRP A 55 -7.59 2.83 13.00
N ALA A 56 -6.69 3.76 13.35
CA ALA A 56 -7.04 5.16 13.60
C ALA A 56 -7.61 5.89 12.38
N ASN A 57 -7.38 5.41 11.15
CA ASN A 57 -8.01 6.01 9.97
C ASN A 57 -9.50 5.64 9.85
N LEU A 58 -9.93 4.51 10.43
CA LEU A 58 -11.33 4.07 10.39
C LEU A 58 -12.24 5.01 11.20
N ASP A 59 -11.69 5.74 12.17
CA ASP A 59 -12.41 6.77 12.93
C ASP A 59 -12.78 7.99 12.06
N SER A 60 -12.28 8.05 10.82
CA SER A 60 -12.54 9.15 9.90
C SER A 60 -12.82 8.64 8.48
N PRO A 61 -14.06 8.16 8.19
CA PRO A 61 -14.43 7.69 6.86
C PRO A 61 -14.21 8.72 5.74
N ALA A 62 -14.39 10.01 6.04
CA ALA A 62 -14.13 11.10 5.10
C ALA A 62 -12.65 11.17 4.65
N LEU A 63 -11.71 10.91 5.57
CA LEU A 63 -10.28 10.85 5.26
C LEU A 63 -9.97 9.68 4.32
N ILE A 64 -10.57 8.51 4.58
CA ILE A 64 -10.41 7.32 3.74
C ILE A 64 -10.91 7.62 2.33
N HIS A 65 -12.14 8.13 2.21
CA HIS A 65 -12.74 8.46 0.92
C HIS A 65 -11.87 9.44 0.13
N ARG A 66 -11.41 10.51 0.78
CA ARG A 66 -10.55 11.52 0.16
C ARG A 66 -9.27 10.89 -0.38
N ARG A 67 -8.54 10.14 0.43
CA ARG A 67 -7.27 9.51 0.04
C ARG A 67 -7.44 8.52 -1.12
N LEU A 68 -8.51 7.72 -1.09
CA LEU A 68 -8.81 6.79 -2.19
C LEU A 68 -9.11 7.54 -3.50
N THR A 69 -9.87 8.63 -3.43
CA THR A 69 -10.18 9.46 -4.60
C THR A 69 -8.91 10.08 -5.19
N GLU A 70 -8.06 10.65 -4.33
CA GLU A 70 -6.78 11.23 -4.73
C GLU A 70 -5.84 10.17 -5.33
N GLY A 71 -5.78 8.96 -4.76
CA GLY A 71 -4.96 7.86 -5.28
C GLY A 71 -5.43 7.36 -6.65
N VAL A 72 -6.75 7.29 -6.88
CA VAL A 72 -7.30 6.93 -8.19
C VAL A 72 -6.91 7.99 -9.23
N GLN A 73 -6.99 9.27 -8.88
CA GLN A 73 -6.62 10.37 -9.77
C GLN A 73 -5.14 10.32 -10.16
N ARG A 74 -4.24 10.12 -9.19
CA ARG A 74 -2.80 9.95 -9.47
C ARG A 74 -2.52 8.78 -10.40
N CYS A 75 -3.22 7.66 -10.20
CA CYS A 75 -3.10 6.49 -11.07
C CYS A 75 -3.58 6.76 -12.50
N ALA A 76 -4.59 7.61 -12.68
CA ALA A 76 -5.09 8.00 -13.99
C ALA A 76 -4.12 8.94 -14.72
N GLU A 77 -3.49 9.87 -14.00
CA GLU A 77 -2.50 10.82 -14.55
C GLU A 77 -1.15 10.16 -14.89
N ALA A 78 -0.83 9.03 -14.24
CA ALA A 78 0.41 8.29 -14.44
C ALA A 78 0.34 7.19 -15.52
N ALA A 79 -0.82 6.99 -16.15
CA ALA A 79 -1.08 6.00 -17.20
C ALA A 79 -0.79 6.55 -18.59
#